data_AF-D3NY13-F1
#
_entry.id   AF-D3NY13-F1
#
_cell.length_a   1.000
_cell.length_b   1.000
_cell.length_c   1.000
_cell.angle_alpha   90.00
_cell.angle_beta   90.00
_cell.angle_gamma   90.00
#
_symmetry.space_group_name_H-M   'P 1'
#
loop_
_entity.id
_entity.type
_entity.pdbx_description
1 polymer ?
#
loop_
_entity_poly.entity_id
_entity_poly.type
_entity_poly.pdbx_seq_one_letter_code
_entity_poly.pdbx_strand_id
1 'polypeptide(L)'
;MWLSARAIPAASKGCSGAVIPGMVRHCFRVPAHPGAAAMTETPAPTLLDAAKRFRSNDLSGAERICRDLLAADPHNAGALHLLGLVAAHTDHPDNALDLFAQAIAEDGDDPSFHNSRGSLLFQRGRAAEAEEAFRAGLAINPRLPELHGNLGNALKAQSRLDEAADCFRAALDLRAQAPEMHHFLAATLRELGELEEAERHFRIALDQAPDYLDVHYSLAELLSTGGRLEEAEAEFRVVLAAAPRFVPAQVGLAHVLQSLDRAGEAIEVIESAREQAPDHPMVKFTRRLIHSSAVPGWHLPMINDFERNEAYKRSLERAVKPESLVLEIGTGSGIVAMMAARAGARKVVTCEVNPILARVAKETVARNGYAARIDVVPRLSTQLTVGEGGDLPEKADVFVSELINIGMLAPRMLSVLQHARTHLVKPGGAIIPRASTVYAMLVETPELARINPVETIDGFDMGSFDVFRSPGYQQIDLGADAHTPLSKPFTALDFDFTRNMPEEGERVIDITIVTAGTCHGVAFWFDLFMDDEVVYRSESRARTNHWKQAMTFLEKPILLSAGDRLRIVARYDNNQISFGVDAPTGAK
;
A
#
# COMPACT_ATOMS: atom_id res chain seq x y z
N MET A 1 -10.82 -8.45 -13.00
CA MET A 1 -11.41 -7.10 -12.93
C MET A 1 -10.26 -6.09 -12.91
N TRP A 2 -9.76 -5.72 -14.10
CA TRP A 2 -8.68 -4.76 -14.25
C TRP A 2 -9.28 -3.37 -14.05
N LEU A 3 -9.18 -2.85 -12.83
CA LEU A 3 -9.37 -1.42 -12.61
C LEU A 3 -8.06 -0.75 -13.00
N SER A 4 -8.03 -0.19 -14.21
CA SER A 4 -7.07 0.85 -14.55
C SER A 4 -7.28 1.97 -13.54
N ALA A 5 -6.37 2.06 -12.57
CA ALA A 5 -6.27 3.21 -11.70
C ALA A 5 -5.93 4.40 -12.61
N ARG A 6 -6.97 5.12 -13.05
CA ARG A 6 -6.81 6.46 -13.60
C ARG A 6 -5.93 7.22 -12.61
N ALA A 7 -4.78 7.68 -13.10
CA ALA A 7 -3.90 8.59 -12.40
C ALA A 7 -4.77 9.70 -11.80
N ILE A 8 -4.91 9.67 -10.47
CA ILE A 8 -5.41 10.81 -9.73
C ILE A 8 -4.33 11.87 -9.92
N PRO A 9 -4.63 13.04 -10.50
CA PRO A 9 -3.63 14.08 -10.64
C PRO A 9 -3.16 14.44 -9.24
N ALA A 10 -1.91 14.11 -8.93
CA ALA A 10 -1.26 14.63 -7.76
C ALA A 10 -1.28 16.15 -7.93
N ALA A 11 -2.15 16.81 -7.18
CA ALA A 11 -2.06 18.24 -6.97
C ALA A 11 -0.69 18.50 -6.34
N SER A 12 0.29 18.85 -7.17
CA SER A 12 1.65 19.21 -6.79
C SER A 12 1.64 20.58 -6.11
N LYS A 13 0.99 20.68 -4.96
CA LYS A 13 1.33 21.70 -3.97
C LYS A 13 2.56 21.20 -3.23
N GLY A 14 3.73 21.44 -3.80
CA GLY A 14 4.98 20.98 -3.22
C GLY A 14 6.22 21.15 -4.09
N CYS A 15 6.36 22.26 -4.82
CA CYS A 15 7.67 22.74 -5.27
C CYS A 15 7.84 24.19 -4.81
N SER A 16 7.94 24.38 -3.50
CA SER A 16 8.50 25.59 -2.92
C SER A 16 9.90 25.25 -2.43
N GLY A 17 10.92 25.83 -3.07
CA GLY A 17 12.29 25.79 -2.58
C GLY A 17 13.30 25.04 -3.44
N ALA A 18 13.37 25.33 -4.74
CA ALA A 18 14.61 25.21 -5.48
C ALA A 18 15.12 26.63 -5.73
N VAL A 19 15.92 27.15 -4.78
CA VAL A 19 16.82 28.26 -5.08
C VAL A 19 17.80 27.71 -6.11
N ILE A 20 17.69 28.16 -7.36
CA ILE A 20 18.64 27.84 -8.44
C ILE A 20 20.02 28.36 -8.01
N PRO A 21 21.00 27.52 -7.63
CA PRO A 21 22.34 27.99 -7.30
C PRO A 21 23.20 27.81 -8.54
N GLY A 22 23.46 28.89 -9.27
CA GLY A 22 24.53 28.86 -10.27
C GLY A 22 24.28 29.72 -11.50
N MET A 23 24.42 31.04 -11.38
CA MET A 23 24.74 31.90 -12.51
C MET A 23 25.58 33.07 -11.99
N VAL A 24 26.86 33.12 -12.39
CA VAL A 24 27.55 34.24 -13.07
C VAL A 24 29.03 33.81 -13.19
N ARG A 25 29.42 33.25 -14.35
CA ARG A 25 30.82 33.13 -14.77
C ARG A 25 30.99 33.76 -16.16
N HIS A 26 31.82 34.80 -16.22
CA HIS A 26 32.42 35.45 -17.40
C HIS A 26 31.43 36.22 -18.32
N CYS A 27 31.68 37.45 -18.81
CA CYS A 27 32.91 38.05 -19.35
C CYS A 27 32.89 39.60 -19.19
N PHE A 28 34.00 40.21 -18.76
CA PHE A 28 34.35 41.58 -19.16
C PHE A 28 35.84 41.62 -19.54
N ARG A 29 36.14 42.11 -20.74
CA ARG A 29 37.49 42.17 -21.35
C ARG A 29 38.03 43.61 -21.23
N VAL A 30 39.28 43.78 -20.80
CA VAL A 30 39.95 45.09 -20.59
C VAL A 30 41.16 45.22 -21.52
N PRO A 31 41.46 46.40 -22.10
CA PRO A 31 42.79 46.73 -22.61
C PRO A 31 43.58 47.59 -21.60
N ALA A 32 44.87 47.30 -21.46
CA ALA A 32 45.78 47.95 -20.51
C ALA A 32 46.60 49.08 -21.17
N HIS A 33 46.91 50.16 -20.41
CA HIS A 33 48.22 50.82 -20.38
C HIS A 33 48.34 51.77 -19.16
N PRO A 34 49.57 52.18 -18.74
CA PRO A 34 49.90 52.40 -17.33
C PRO A 34 50.22 53.86 -16.93
N GLY A 35 50.10 54.11 -15.63
CA GLY A 35 51.07 54.92 -14.87
C GLY A 35 50.66 56.34 -14.47
N ALA A 36 50.35 56.55 -13.18
CA ALA A 36 51.04 57.48 -12.27
C ALA A 36 50.22 57.68 -10.97
N ALA A 37 50.91 57.75 -9.84
CA ALA A 37 50.35 57.77 -8.48
C ALA A 37 49.96 59.18 -7.98
N ALA A 38 48.85 59.29 -7.25
CA ALA A 38 48.62 60.30 -6.21
C ALA A 38 47.38 59.99 -5.35
N MET A 39 47.50 60.16 -4.02
CA MET A 39 46.46 60.34 -2.99
C MET A 39 45.45 59.20 -2.76
N THR A 40 45.47 58.63 -1.55
CA THR A 40 44.52 57.60 -1.10
C THR A 40 43.15 58.22 -0.77
N GLU A 41 42.38 58.58 -1.79
CA GLU A 41 40.94 58.47 -1.73
C GLU A 41 40.60 56.98 -1.93
N THR A 42 39.83 56.40 -1.01
CA THR A 42 39.27 55.06 -1.25
C THR A 42 38.47 55.15 -2.56
N PRO A 43 38.75 54.34 -3.59
CA PRO A 43 38.05 54.44 -4.86
C PRO A 43 36.54 54.30 -4.61
N ALA A 44 35.75 55.14 -5.27
CA ALA A 44 34.29 55.10 -5.16
C ALA A 44 33.79 53.68 -5.43
N PRO A 45 32.86 53.15 -4.62
CA PRO A 45 32.44 51.76 -4.71
C PRO A 45 31.81 51.50 -6.07
N THR A 46 32.17 50.36 -6.69
CA THR A 46 31.72 50.02 -8.04
C THR A 46 30.56 49.02 -8.02
N LEU A 47 29.87 48.85 -9.16
CA LEU A 47 28.86 47.81 -9.33
C LEU A 47 29.44 46.40 -9.06
N LEU A 48 30.71 46.18 -9.38
CA LEU A 48 31.41 44.93 -9.08
C LEU A 48 31.53 44.69 -7.57
N ASP A 49 31.72 45.73 -6.77
CA ASP A 49 31.81 45.64 -5.31
C ASP A 49 30.45 45.33 -4.68
N ALA A 50 29.38 45.94 -5.20
CA ALA A 50 28.01 45.56 -4.84
C ALA A 50 27.74 44.08 -5.18
N ALA A 51 28.10 43.64 -6.38
CA ALA A 51 27.89 42.26 -6.81
C ALA A 51 28.70 41.24 -6.00
N LYS A 52 29.92 41.61 -5.55
CA LYS A 52 30.72 40.78 -4.62
C LYS A 52 30.00 40.62 -3.28
N ARG A 53 29.50 41.70 -2.70
CA ARG A 53 28.77 41.67 -1.42
C ARG A 53 27.49 40.84 -1.53
N PHE A 54 26.74 41.02 -2.62
CA PHE A 54 25.56 40.21 -2.91
C PHE A 54 25.90 38.72 -2.97
N ARG A 55 26.95 38.33 -3.70
CA ARG A 55 27.42 36.93 -3.77
C ARG A 55 27.89 36.36 -2.43
N SER A 56 28.39 37.22 -1.53
CA SER A 56 28.76 36.83 -0.16
C SER A 56 27.59 36.91 0.83
N ASN A 57 26.36 37.08 0.35
CA ASN A 57 25.13 37.22 1.13
C ASN A 57 25.12 38.44 2.08
N ASP A 58 25.98 39.43 1.85
CA ASP A 58 25.93 40.74 2.50
C ASP A 58 24.93 41.65 1.76
N LEU A 59 23.63 41.35 1.93
CA LEU A 59 22.55 42.01 1.21
C LEU A 59 22.46 43.50 1.57
N SER A 60 22.58 43.87 2.84
CA SER A 60 22.55 45.27 3.28
C SER A 60 23.75 46.08 2.76
N GLY A 61 24.93 45.45 2.67
CA GLY A 61 26.11 46.07 2.07
C GLY A 61 25.98 46.25 0.56
N ALA A 62 25.39 45.28 -0.14
CA ALA A 62 25.09 45.39 -1.57
C ALA A 62 24.04 46.48 -1.85
N GLU A 63 22.95 46.50 -1.07
CA GLU A 63 21.87 47.47 -1.16
C GLU A 63 22.39 48.91 -1.01
N ARG A 64 23.24 49.15 -0.01
CA ARG A 64 23.84 50.47 0.24
C ARG A 64 24.66 50.93 -0.97
N ILE A 65 25.54 50.07 -1.49
CA ILE A 65 26.35 50.42 -2.67
C ILE A 65 25.47 50.69 -3.89
N CYS A 66 24.43 49.87 -4.14
CA CYS A 66 23.51 50.12 -5.23
C CYS A 66 22.80 51.48 -5.08
N ARG A 67 22.35 51.85 -3.88
CA ARG A 67 21.75 53.18 -3.64
C ARG A 67 22.73 54.32 -3.83
N ASP A 68 23.99 54.17 -3.39
CA ASP A 68 25.02 55.18 -3.60
C ASP A 68 25.31 55.37 -5.11
N LEU A 69 25.35 54.28 -5.87
CA LEU A 69 25.50 54.32 -7.33
C LEU A 69 24.30 55.01 -8.00
N LEU A 70 23.08 54.71 -7.58
CA LEU A 70 21.86 55.33 -8.13
C LEU A 70 21.68 56.79 -7.72
N ALA A 71 22.24 57.21 -6.58
CA ALA A 71 22.27 58.61 -6.19
C ALA A 71 23.23 59.43 -7.06
N ALA A 72 24.33 58.80 -7.53
CA ALA A 72 25.27 59.42 -8.46
C ALA A 72 24.78 59.37 -9.92
N ASP A 73 24.10 58.29 -10.32
CA ASP A 73 23.53 58.09 -11.64
C ASP A 73 22.21 57.30 -11.54
N PRO A 74 21.05 57.99 -11.56
CA PRO A 74 19.74 57.33 -11.49
C PRO A 74 19.45 56.37 -12.64
N HIS A 75 20.15 56.51 -13.77
CA HIS A 75 19.95 55.71 -14.99
C HIS A 75 20.87 54.48 -15.04
N ASN A 76 21.57 54.14 -13.94
CA ASN A 76 22.47 53.01 -13.89
C ASN A 76 21.70 51.67 -13.89
N ALA A 77 21.45 51.11 -15.08
CA ALA A 77 20.69 49.88 -15.28
C ALA A 77 21.23 48.69 -14.47
N GLY A 78 22.56 48.53 -14.38
CA GLY A 78 23.18 47.48 -13.60
C GLY A 78 22.95 47.60 -12.08
N ALA A 79 22.96 48.82 -11.54
CA ALA A 79 22.66 49.07 -10.13
C ALA A 79 21.17 48.88 -9.82
N LEU A 80 20.26 49.28 -10.73
CA LEU A 80 18.83 49.00 -10.65
C LEU A 80 18.55 47.49 -10.62
N HIS A 81 19.16 46.74 -11.54
CA HIS A 81 19.03 45.29 -11.62
C HIS A 81 19.53 44.60 -10.35
N LEU A 82 20.73 44.95 -9.88
CA LEU A 82 21.29 44.35 -8.66
C LEU A 82 20.49 44.71 -7.40
N LEU A 83 19.95 45.93 -7.32
CA LEU A 83 19.02 46.32 -6.26
C LEU A 83 17.72 45.51 -6.33
N GLY A 84 17.22 45.23 -7.54
CA GLY A 84 16.08 44.35 -7.77
C GLY A 84 16.35 42.92 -7.30
N LEU A 85 17.54 42.37 -7.56
CA LEU A 85 17.96 41.06 -7.04
C LEU A 85 17.99 41.05 -5.51
N VAL A 86 18.51 42.11 -4.87
CA VAL A 86 18.49 42.25 -3.39
C VAL A 86 17.05 42.32 -2.86
N ALA A 87 16.17 43.09 -3.51
CA ALA A 87 14.76 43.18 -3.15
C ALA A 87 14.05 41.81 -3.25
N ALA A 88 14.34 41.04 -4.30
CA ALA A 88 13.82 39.68 -4.46
C ALA A 88 14.30 38.73 -3.34
N HIS A 89 15.55 38.84 -2.90
CA HIS A 89 16.11 38.03 -1.82
C HIS A 89 15.60 38.43 -0.42
N THR A 90 15.06 39.65 -0.27
CA THR A 90 14.52 40.17 0.99
C THR A 90 12.99 40.13 1.05
N ASP A 91 12.34 39.34 0.18
CA ASP A 91 10.88 39.16 0.08
C ASP A 91 10.09 40.46 -0.23
N HIS A 92 10.66 41.31 -1.09
CA HIS A 92 9.98 42.49 -1.66
C HIS A 92 9.78 42.34 -3.18
N PRO A 93 8.94 41.39 -3.62
CA PRO A 93 8.86 40.98 -5.03
C PRO A 93 8.28 42.07 -5.95
N ASP A 94 7.32 42.87 -5.50
CA ASP A 94 6.75 43.94 -6.34
C ASP A 94 7.79 45.03 -6.61
N ASN A 95 8.52 45.45 -5.56
CA ASN A 95 9.64 46.37 -5.69
C ASN A 95 10.75 45.80 -6.61
N ALA A 96 11.06 44.50 -6.49
CA ALA A 96 12.03 43.86 -7.37
C ALA A 96 11.58 43.88 -8.84
N LEU A 97 10.31 43.62 -9.13
CA LEU A 97 9.75 43.70 -10.48
C LEU A 97 9.80 45.12 -11.04
N ASP A 98 9.49 46.13 -10.24
CA ASP A 98 9.59 47.54 -10.63
C ASP A 98 11.04 47.94 -10.94
N LEU A 99 12.00 47.49 -10.13
CA LEU A 99 13.42 47.73 -10.33
C LEU A 99 13.95 47.02 -11.58
N PHE A 100 13.50 45.81 -11.87
CA PHE A 100 13.82 45.13 -13.13
C PHE A 100 13.21 45.84 -14.34
N ALA A 101 11.97 46.34 -14.23
CA ALA A 101 11.34 47.11 -15.30
C ALA A 101 12.08 48.42 -15.58
N GLN A 102 12.55 49.10 -14.53
CA GLN A 102 13.41 50.29 -14.66
C GLN A 102 14.74 49.94 -15.32
N ALA A 103 15.42 48.87 -14.88
CA ALA A 103 16.68 48.43 -15.50
C ALA A 103 16.53 48.15 -17.00
N ILE A 104 15.45 47.48 -17.41
CA ILE A 104 15.13 47.20 -18.82
C ILE A 104 14.81 48.48 -19.61
N ALA A 105 14.19 49.47 -18.98
CA ALA A 105 13.87 50.75 -19.63
C ALA A 105 15.13 51.60 -19.89
N GLU A 106 16.14 51.50 -19.01
CA GLU A 106 17.41 52.21 -19.13
C GLU A 106 18.39 51.50 -20.09
N ASP A 107 18.48 50.18 -20.01
CA ASP A 107 19.30 49.35 -20.91
C ASP A 107 18.61 48.02 -21.19
N GLY A 108 17.87 47.97 -22.30
CA GLY A 108 17.13 46.80 -22.75
C GLY A 108 17.97 45.75 -23.46
N ASP A 109 19.28 45.97 -23.68
CA ASP A 109 20.15 45.07 -24.45
C ASP A 109 20.87 44.04 -23.56
N ASP A 110 20.67 44.05 -22.24
CA ASP A 110 21.17 43.02 -21.32
C ASP A 110 20.10 41.93 -21.07
N PRO A 111 20.31 40.69 -21.59
CA PRO A 111 19.34 39.60 -21.42
C PRO A 111 19.20 39.13 -19.97
N SER A 112 20.15 39.45 -19.07
CA SER A 112 20.12 39.06 -17.67
C SER A 112 19.00 39.76 -16.88
N PHE A 113 18.58 40.96 -17.30
CA PHE A 113 17.47 41.69 -16.67
C PHE A 113 16.15 41.00 -16.95
N HIS A 114 15.96 40.60 -18.21
CA HIS A 114 14.83 39.79 -18.67
C HIS A 114 14.78 38.42 -17.98
N ASN A 115 15.93 37.75 -17.86
CA ASN A 115 16.03 36.47 -17.15
C ASN A 115 15.63 36.60 -15.67
N SER A 116 16.08 37.67 -15.00
CA SER A 116 15.81 37.89 -13.57
C SER A 116 14.35 38.23 -13.32
N ARG A 117 13.77 39.09 -14.17
CA ARG A 117 12.34 39.42 -14.16
C ARG A 117 11.49 38.17 -14.41
N GLY A 118 11.81 37.40 -15.45
CA GLY A 118 11.09 36.16 -15.78
C GLY A 118 11.16 35.13 -14.66
N SER A 119 12.33 34.93 -14.05
CA SER A 119 12.52 33.99 -12.94
C SER A 119 11.66 34.36 -11.73
N LEU A 120 11.60 35.65 -11.38
CA LEU A 120 10.76 36.13 -10.28
C LEU A 120 9.26 35.99 -10.61
N LEU A 121 8.84 36.31 -11.83
CA LEU A 121 7.46 36.11 -12.29
C LEU A 121 7.05 34.64 -12.20
N PHE A 122 7.91 33.72 -12.65
CA PHE A 122 7.68 32.29 -12.58
C PHE A 122 7.52 31.79 -11.13
N GLN A 123 8.40 32.22 -10.23
CA GLN A 123 8.31 31.90 -8.79
C GLN A 123 6.99 32.38 -8.16
N ARG A 124 6.37 33.44 -8.71
CA ARG A 124 5.07 33.97 -8.27
C ARG A 124 3.88 33.33 -8.99
N GLY A 125 4.10 32.29 -9.80
CA GLY A 125 3.05 31.59 -10.54
C GLY A 125 2.56 32.34 -11.78
N ARG A 126 3.23 33.42 -12.19
CA ARG A 126 2.87 34.25 -13.37
C ARG A 126 3.58 33.70 -14.62
N ALA A 127 3.29 32.45 -14.98
CA ALA A 127 4.03 31.71 -16.01
C ALA A 127 3.98 32.35 -17.40
N ALA A 128 2.83 32.91 -17.81
CA ALA A 128 2.69 33.57 -19.12
C ALA A 128 3.58 34.83 -19.22
N GLU A 129 3.64 35.65 -18.17
CA GLU A 129 4.49 36.83 -18.15
C GLU A 129 5.98 36.47 -18.02
N ALA A 130 6.29 35.37 -17.35
CA ALA A 130 7.64 34.82 -17.32
C ALA A 130 8.10 34.38 -18.72
N GLU A 131 7.23 33.69 -19.48
CA GLU A 131 7.48 33.32 -20.88
C GLU A 131 7.78 34.55 -21.74
N GLU A 132 6.99 35.62 -21.63
CA GLU A 132 7.24 36.87 -22.35
C GLU A 132 8.62 37.45 -22.01
N ALA A 133 8.97 37.49 -20.72
CA ALA A 133 10.26 37.98 -20.27
C ALA A 133 11.42 37.12 -20.80
N PHE A 134 11.33 35.79 -20.74
CA PHE A 134 12.37 34.91 -21.25
C PHE A 134 12.53 34.99 -22.77
N ARG A 135 11.43 35.09 -23.53
CA ARG A 135 11.49 35.32 -24.98
C ARG A 135 12.14 36.65 -25.33
N ALA A 136 11.87 37.71 -24.57
CA ALA A 136 12.55 38.99 -24.76
C ALA A 136 14.07 38.87 -24.53
N GLY A 137 14.49 38.16 -23.48
CA GLY A 137 15.92 37.84 -23.27
C GLY A 137 16.54 37.06 -24.42
N LEU A 138 15.84 36.06 -24.97
CA LEU A 138 16.31 35.26 -26.11
C LEU A 138 16.33 36.03 -27.43
N ALA A 139 15.46 37.04 -27.60
CA ALA A 139 15.49 37.93 -28.76
C ALA A 139 16.77 38.79 -28.79
N ILE A 140 17.32 39.12 -27.62
CA ILE A 140 18.59 39.84 -27.45
C ILE A 140 19.76 38.89 -27.68
N ASN A 141 19.76 37.74 -26.99
CA ASN A 141 20.81 36.73 -27.13
C ASN A 141 20.23 35.31 -27.14
N PRO A 142 20.13 34.65 -28.32
CA PRO A 142 19.56 33.31 -28.42
C PRO A 142 20.50 32.19 -27.96
N ARG A 143 21.75 32.50 -27.59
CA ARG A 143 22.79 31.51 -27.22
C ARG A 143 23.00 31.41 -25.70
N LEU A 144 21.93 31.54 -24.93
CA LEU A 144 21.93 31.43 -23.47
C LEU A 144 21.14 30.19 -23.01
N PRO A 145 21.82 29.07 -22.70
CA PRO A 145 21.17 27.83 -22.26
C PRO A 145 20.21 28.02 -21.10
N GLU A 146 20.55 28.89 -20.16
CA GLU A 146 19.74 29.21 -18.97
C GLU A 146 18.36 29.78 -19.33
N LEU A 147 18.27 30.61 -20.37
CA LEU A 147 17.04 31.25 -20.79
C LEU A 147 16.14 30.26 -21.52
N HIS A 148 16.73 29.35 -22.32
CA HIS A 148 16.00 28.23 -22.90
C HIS A 148 15.45 27.30 -21.81
N GLY A 149 16.27 26.93 -20.81
CA GLY A 149 15.79 26.11 -19.69
C GLY A 149 14.69 26.77 -18.87
N ASN A 150 14.82 28.06 -18.59
CA ASN A 150 13.79 28.83 -17.85
C ASN A 150 12.50 29.02 -18.66
N LEU A 151 12.60 29.27 -19.97
CA LEU A 151 11.47 29.29 -20.88
C LEU A 151 10.77 27.93 -20.94
N GLY A 152 11.53 26.83 -21.01
CA GLY A 152 11.00 25.47 -20.98
C GLY A 152 10.17 25.20 -19.72
N ASN A 153 10.68 25.60 -18.55
CA ASN A 153 9.94 25.49 -17.28
C ASN A 153 8.65 26.33 -17.27
N ALA A 154 8.69 27.57 -17.80
CA ALA A 154 7.52 28.43 -17.92
C ALA A 154 6.44 27.85 -18.86
N LEU A 155 6.85 27.24 -19.98
CA LEU A 155 5.96 26.57 -20.92
C LEU A 155 5.36 25.29 -20.33
N LYS A 156 6.17 24.50 -19.62
CA LYS A 156 5.73 23.29 -18.91
C LYS A 156 4.66 23.61 -17.86
N ALA A 157 4.83 24.68 -17.08
CA ALA A 157 3.83 25.13 -16.11
C ALA A 157 2.50 25.56 -16.74
N GLN A 158 2.51 25.87 -18.04
CA GLN A 158 1.33 26.18 -18.85
C GLN A 158 0.82 24.95 -19.64
N SER A 159 1.33 23.75 -19.34
CA SER A 159 1.01 22.50 -20.04
C SER A 159 1.34 22.47 -21.54
N ARG A 160 2.25 23.35 -21.99
CA ARG A 160 2.75 23.38 -23.38
C ARG A 160 4.01 22.53 -23.51
N LEU A 161 3.80 21.22 -23.38
CA LEU A 161 4.89 20.26 -23.16
C LEU A 161 5.82 20.09 -24.37
N ASP A 162 5.30 20.10 -25.60
CA ASP A 162 6.13 20.00 -26.81
C ASP A 162 7.12 21.17 -26.93
N GLU A 163 6.62 22.40 -26.76
CA GLU A 163 7.46 23.60 -26.81
C GLU A 163 8.46 23.65 -25.65
N ALA A 164 8.07 23.15 -24.47
CA ALA A 164 8.99 23.01 -23.35
C ALA A 164 10.14 22.04 -23.66
N ALA A 165 9.83 20.88 -24.25
CA ALA A 165 10.84 19.91 -24.66
C ALA A 165 11.81 20.49 -25.70
N ASP A 166 11.30 21.24 -26.67
CA ASP A 166 12.14 21.92 -27.67
C ASP A 166 13.07 22.97 -27.04
N CYS A 167 12.60 23.71 -26.03
CA CYS A 167 13.45 24.63 -25.28
C CYS A 167 14.57 23.89 -24.52
N PHE A 168 14.27 22.77 -23.85
CA PHE A 168 15.31 21.99 -23.18
C PHE A 168 16.31 21.37 -24.16
N ARG A 169 15.86 20.93 -25.34
CA ARG A 169 16.75 20.47 -26.43
C ARG A 169 17.67 21.60 -26.91
N ALA A 170 17.13 22.80 -27.13
CA ALA A 170 17.93 23.98 -27.49
C ALA A 170 18.97 24.34 -26.42
N ALA A 171 18.62 24.23 -25.13
CA ALA A 171 19.57 24.41 -24.03
C ALA A 171 20.72 23.38 -24.09
N LEU A 172 20.41 22.12 -24.37
CA LEU A 172 21.38 21.03 -24.49
C LEU A 172 22.27 21.16 -25.74
N ASP A 173 21.75 21.65 -26.85
CA ASP A 173 22.53 21.96 -28.06
C ASP A 173 23.59 23.03 -27.81
N LEU A 174 23.27 24.00 -26.95
CA LEU A 174 24.20 25.05 -26.52
C LEU A 174 25.18 24.57 -25.44
N ARG A 175 24.74 23.65 -24.56
CA ARG A 175 25.54 23.09 -23.47
C ARG A 175 25.19 21.62 -23.22
N ALA A 176 26.02 20.71 -23.77
CA ALA A 176 25.80 19.27 -23.63
C ALA A 176 25.99 18.72 -22.20
N GLN A 177 26.87 19.33 -21.40
CA GLN A 177 27.09 18.93 -20.00
C GLN A 177 26.20 19.77 -19.06
N ALA A 178 24.94 19.38 -18.98
CA ALA A 178 23.90 20.01 -18.17
C ALA A 178 22.93 18.92 -17.67
N PRO A 179 23.28 18.16 -16.62
CA PRO A 179 22.44 17.08 -16.10
C PRO A 179 21.04 17.57 -15.69
N GLU A 180 20.93 18.81 -15.21
CA GLU A 180 19.66 19.48 -14.91
C GLU A 180 18.75 19.63 -16.13
N MET A 181 19.30 19.93 -17.31
CA MET A 181 18.51 20.07 -18.53
C MET A 181 18.06 18.70 -19.06
N HIS A 182 18.90 17.67 -18.92
CA HIS A 182 18.49 16.29 -19.20
C HIS A 182 17.38 15.81 -18.27
N HIS A 183 17.44 16.14 -16.97
CA HIS A 183 16.37 15.85 -16.03
C HIS A 183 15.05 16.53 -16.40
N PHE A 184 15.08 17.83 -16.73
CA PHE A 184 13.87 18.56 -17.12
C PHE A 184 13.28 18.06 -18.44
N LEU A 185 14.13 17.77 -19.43
CA LEU A 185 13.69 17.17 -20.69
C LEU A 185 13.04 15.80 -20.45
N ALA A 186 13.69 14.92 -19.68
CA ALA A 186 13.16 13.60 -19.35
C ALA A 186 11.83 13.67 -18.61
N ALA A 187 11.71 14.55 -17.62
CA ALA A 187 10.45 14.75 -16.89
C ALA A 187 9.32 15.24 -17.82
N THR A 188 9.64 16.10 -18.78
CA THR A 188 8.68 16.61 -19.78
C THR A 188 8.26 15.52 -20.77
N LEU A 189 9.22 14.72 -21.26
CA LEU A 189 8.97 13.59 -22.16
C LEU A 189 8.12 12.51 -21.48
N ARG A 190 8.33 12.26 -20.18
CA ARG A 190 7.48 11.37 -19.38
C ARG A 190 6.02 11.86 -19.35
N GLU A 191 5.79 13.16 -19.21
CA GLU A 191 4.45 13.75 -19.23
C GLU A 191 3.80 13.70 -20.63
N LEU A 192 4.61 13.76 -21.69
CA LEU A 192 4.17 13.53 -23.08
C LEU A 192 3.87 12.05 -23.38
N GLY A 193 4.33 11.12 -22.53
CA GLY A 193 4.22 9.68 -22.76
C GLY A 193 5.34 9.07 -23.61
N GLU A 194 6.39 9.84 -23.92
CA GLU A 194 7.60 9.36 -24.61
C GLU A 194 8.56 8.68 -23.60
N LEU A 195 8.15 7.52 -23.09
CA LEU A 195 8.77 6.89 -21.93
C LEU A 195 10.21 6.41 -22.17
N GLU A 196 10.48 5.82 -23.34
CA GLU A 196 11.81 5.32 -23.69
C GLU A 196 12.84 6.45 -23.79
N GLU A 197 12.43 7.58 -24.37
CA GLU A 197 13.29 8.75 -24.52
C GLU A 197 13.49 9.48 -23.19
N ALA A 198 12.46 9.53 -22.34
CA ALA A 198 12.58 10.02 -20.97
C ALA A 198 13.62 9.20 -20.18
N GLU A 199 13.55 7.87 -20.24
CA GLU A 199 14.51 6.99 -19.56
C GLU A 199 15.95 7.24 -20.05
N ARG A 200 16.13 7.37 -21.37
CA ARG A 200 17.44 7.68 -21.97
C ARG A 200 18.03 8.96 -21.39
N HIS A 201 17.23 10.02 -21.30
CA HIS A 201 17.70 11.30 -20.77
C HIS A 201 17.93 11.29 -19.25
N PHE A 202 17.14 10.57 -18.46
CA PHE A 202 17.47 10.36 -17.04
C PHE A 202 18.82 9.65 -16.87
N ARG A 203 19.10 8.61 -17.67
CA ARG A 203 20.40 7.92 -17.61
C ARG A 203 21.58 8.83 -18.00
N ILE A 204 21.43 9.64 -19.06
CA ILE A 204 22.48 10.62 -19.42
C ILE A 204 22.72 11.63 -18.28
N ALA A 205 21.67 12.08 -17.60
CA ALA A 205 21.82 12.95 -16.44
C ALA A 205 22.62 12.27 -15.31
N LEU A 206 22.37 10.99 -15.03
CA LEU A 206 23.12 10.20 -14.04
C LEU A 206 24.57 9.91 -14.47
N ASP A 207 24.83 9.70 -15.77
CA ASP A 207 26.19 9.56 -16.29
C ASP A 207 27.02 10.83 -16.07
N GLN A 208 26.37 12.00 -16.13
CA GLN A 208 27.01 13.30 -15.88
C GLN A 208 27.11 13.63 -14.38
N ALA A 209 26.13 13.21 -13.59
CA ALA A 209 26.04 13.45 -12.15
C ALA A 209 25.45 12.23 -11.42
N PRO A 210 26.31 11.26 -11.03
CA PRO A 210 25.86 9.99 -10.43
C PRO A 210 25.17 10.12 -9.06
N ASP A 211 25.32 11.24 -8.37
CA ASP A 211 24.70 11.49 -7.05
C ASP A 211 23.43 12.37 -7.16
N TYR A 212 22.87 12.54 -8.36
CA TYR A 212 21.73 13.42 -8.58
C TYR A 212 20.42 12.75 -8.13
N LEU A 213 20.11 12.88 -6.83
CA LEU A 213 18.99 12.18 -6.18
C LEU A 213 17.61 12.42 -6.82
N ASP A 214 17.34 13.64 -7.30
CA ASP A 214 16.07 13.95 -7.97
C ASP A 214 15.88 13.14 -9.26
N VAL A 215 16.97 12.84 -9.97
CA VAL A 215 16.97 11.99 -11.16
C VAL A 215 16.77 10.53 -10.78
N HIS A 216 17.47 10.03 -9.76
CA HIS A 216 17.24 8.68 -9.25
C HIS A 216 15.77 8.47 -8.86
N TYR A 217 15.19 9.41 -8.12
CA TYR A 217 13.78 9.35 -7.74
C TYR A 217 12.85 9.36 -8.96
N SER A 218 13.08 10.26 -9.92
CA SER A 218 12.24 10.39 -11.12
C SER A 218 12.34 9.15 -12.02
N LEU A 219 13.54 8.57 -12.14
CA LEU A 219 13.80 7.32 -12.86
C LEU A 219 13.12 6.14 -12.15
N ALA A 220 13.19 6.05 -10.82
CA ALA A 220 12.50 5.03 -10.04
C ALA A 220 10.98 5.05 -10.27
N GLU A 221 10.36 6.23 -10.28
CA GLU A 221 8.94 6.39 -10.60
C GLU A 221 8.59 5.93 -12.02
N LEU A 222 9.43 6.29 -13.00
CA LEU A 222 9.26 5.87 -14.40
C LEU A 222 9.34 4.35 -14.53
N LEU A 223 10.39 3.74 -13.98
CA LEU A 223 10.63 2.30 -14.01
C LEU A 223 9.52 1.52 -13.29
N SER A 224 9.05 2.03 -12.15
CA SER A 224 7.93 1.44 -11.41
C SER A 224 6.65 1.44 -12.24
N THR A 225 6.37 2.53 -12.96
CA THR A 225 5.18 2.63 -13.83
C THR A 225 5.31 1.73 -15.06
N GLY A 226 6.53 1.54 -15.57
CA GLY A 226 6.86 0.62 -16.66
C GLY A 226 6.95 -0.86 -16.26
N GLY A 227 6.73 -1.21 -14.98
CA GLY A 227 6.79 -2.59 -14.49
C GLY A 227 8.20 -3.17 -14.32
N ARG A 228 9.26 -2.35 -14.44
CA ARG A 228 10.66 -2.73 -14.19
C ARG A 228 10.98 -2.57 -12.71
N LEU A 229 10.33 -3.40 -11.91
CA LEU A 229 10.23 -3.24 -10.46
C LEU A 229 11.58 -3.36 -9.74
N GLU A 230 12.42 -4.31 -10.13
CA GLU A 230 13.73 -4.52 -9.50
C GLU A 230 14.69 -3.35 -9.73
N GLU A 231 14.64 -2.74 -10.91
CA GLU A 231 15.43 -1.52 -11.20
C GLU A 231 14.87 -0.33 -10.44
N ALA A 232 13.54 -0.16 -10.39
CA ALA A 232 12.92 0.89 -9.58
C ALA A 232 13.29 0.77 -8.10
N GLU A 233 13.32 -0.45 -7.56
CA GLU A 233 13.76 -0.73 -6.19
C GLU A 233 15.20 -0.27 -5.95
N ALA A 234 16.12 -0.57 -6.87
CA ALA A 234 17.52 -0.14 -6.77
C ALA A 234 17.63 1.39 -6.72
N GLU A 235 16.93 2.09 -7.61
CA GLU A 235 16.93 3.55 -7.67
C GLU A 235 16.33 4.19 -6.41
N PHE A 236 15.19 3.68 -5.91
CA PHE A 236 14.63 4.17 -4.63
C PHE A 236 15.58 3.94 -3.46
N ARG A 237 16.32 2.83 -3.44
CA ARG A 237 17.31 2.57 -2.38
C ARG A 237 18.49 3.54 -2.42
N VAL A 238 18.94 3.97 -3.60
CA VAL A 238 19.97 5.02 -3.72
C VAL A 238 19.47 6.31 -3.05
N VAL A 239 18.24 6.72 -3.37
CA VAL A 239 17.61 7.91 -2.77
C VAL A 239 17.51 7.77 -1.25
N LEU A 240 17.06 6.63 -0.74
CA LEU A 240 16.89 6.40 0.71
C LEU A 240 18.21 6.19 1.46
N ALA A 241 19.29 5.77 0.79
CA ALA A 241 20.62 5.72 1.39
C ALA A 241 21.15 7.13 1.68
N ALA A 242 20.92 8.08 0.77
CA ALA A 242 21.33 9.48 0.94
C ALA A 242 20.33 10.30 1.78
N ALA A 243 19.03 10.03 1.65
CA ALA A 243 17.95 10.72 2.35
C ALA A 243 16.96 9.72 3.00
N PRO A 244 17.31 9.08 4.14
CA PRO A 244 16.48 8.04 4.79
C PRO A 244 15.08 8.50 5.23
N ARG A 245 14.87 9.82 5.29
CA ARG A 245 13.61 10.45 5.72
C ARG A 245 12.77 11.00 4.57
N PHE A 246 13.13 10.68 3.33
CA PHE A 246 12.38 11.12 2.16
C PHE A 246 11.13 10.28 1.94
N VAL A 247 10.02 10.71 2.56
CA VAL A 247 8.73 9.99 2.59
C VAL A 247 8.22 9.57 1.20
N PRO A 248 8.29 10.41 0.14
CA PRO A 248 7.89 9.98 -1.21
C PRO A 248 8.64 8.74 -1.71
N ALA A 249 9.96 8.66 -1.52
CA ALA A 249 10.74 7.48 -1.91
C ALA A 249 10.43 6.25 -1.03
N GLN A 250 10.14 6.44 0.28
CA GLN A 250 9.69 5.34 1.13
C GLN A 250 8.35 4.76 0.64
N VAL A 251 7.40 5.63 0.28
CA VAL A 251 6.11 5.22 -0.28
C VAL A 251 6.30 4.52 -1.63
N GLY A 252 7.14 5.06 -2.51
CA GLY A 252 7.49 4.46 -3.80
C GLY A 252 8.10 3.06 -3.64
N LEU A 253 9.10 2.92 -2.77
CA LEU A 253 9.73 1.63 -2.47
C LEU A 253 8.72 0.63 -1.89
N ALA A 254 7.84 1.05 -0.98
CA ALA A 254 6.82 0.18 -0.40
C ALA A 254 5.85 -0.37 -1.46
N HIS A 255 5.44 0.45 -2.44
CA HIS A 255 4.62 -0.02 -3.57
C HIS A 255 5.36 -0.99 -4.50
N VAL A 256 6.63 -0.72 -4.79
CA VAL A 256 7.46 -1.61 -5.59
C VAL A 256 7.61 -2.97 -4.90
N LEU A 257 7.95 -2.98 -3.61
CA LEU A 257 8.08 -4.21 -2.82
C LEU A 257 6.76 -4.97 -2.74
N GLN A 258 5.61 -4.28 -2.65
CA GLN A 258 4.31 -4.93 -2.70
C GLN A 258 4.06 -5.61 -4.05
N SER A 259 4.38 -4.94 -5.16
CA SER A 259 4.22 -5.48 -6.51
C SER A 259 5.17 -6.66 -6.79
N LEU A 260 6.29 -6.74 -6.07
CA LEU A 260 7.24 -7.86 -6.07
C LEU A 260 6.84 -9.01 -5.12
N ASP A 261 5.64 -8.98 -4.53
CA ASP A 261 5.16 -9.94 -3.53
C ASP A 261 6.04 -10.02 -2.25
N ARG A 262 6.78 -8.94 -1.96
CA ARG A 262 7.64 -8.79 -0.78
C ARG A 262 6.96 -7.98 0.31
N ALA A 263 5.76 -8.41 0.68
CA ALA A 263 4.87 -7.69 1.61
C ALA A 263 5.52 -7.41 2.98
N GLY A 264 6.39 -8.31 3.47
CA GLY A 264 7.11 -8.12 4.74
C GLY A 264 8.00 -6.88 4.73
N GLU A 265 8.84 -6.74 3.70
CA GLU A 265 9.73 -5.58 3.53
C GLU A 265 8.95 -4.30 3.24
N ALA A 266 7.88 -4.39 2.43
CA ALA A 266 7.00 -3.26 2.15
C ALA A 266 6.42 -2.65 3.45
N ILE A 267 6.06 -3.51 4.42
CA ILE A 267 5.56 -3.06 5.71
C ILE A 267 6.65 -2.42 6.56
N GLU A 268 7.88 -2.94 6.55
CA GLU A 268 8.98 -2.31 7.29
C GLU A 268 9.26 -0.89 6.79
N VAL A 269 9.28 -0.70 5.47
CA VAL A 269 9.48 0.62 4.86
C VAL A 269 8.33 1.57 5.21
N ILE A 270 7.07 1.12 5.09
CA ILE A 270 5.92 2.00 5.33
C ILE A 270 5.69 2.31 6.82
N GLU A 271 6.06 1.40 7.72
CA GLU A 271 6.02 1.66 9.17
C GLU A 271 7.08 2.69 9.57
N SER A 272 8.29 2.62 9.01
CA SER A 272 9.30 3.66 9.17
C SER A 272 8.80 5.03 8.67
N ALA A 273 8.12 5.06 7.52
CA ALA A 273 7.49 6.29 7.01
C ALA A 273 6.39 6.82 7.95
N ARG A 274 5.59 5.93 8.56
CA ARG A 274 4.54 6.29 9.53
C ARG A 274 5.11 6.89 10.81
N GLU A 275 6.22 6.36 11.32
CA GLU A 275 6.87 6.92 12.51
C GLU A 275 7.32 8.37 12.31
N GLN A 276 7.73 8.70 11.09
CA GLN A 276 8.21 10.04 10.73
C GLN A 276 7.07 11.00 10.38
N ALA A 277 6.03 10.50 9.69
CA ALA A 277 4.93 11.30 9.18
C ALA A 277 3.58 10.58 9.37
N PRO A 278 3.10 10.44 10.62
CA PRO A 278 1.93 9.60 10.95
C PRO A 278 0.64 10.07 10.28
N ASP A 279 0.53 11.37 9.97
CA ASP A 279 -0.63 11.98 9.34
C ASP A 279 -0.52 12.16 7.82
N HIS A 280 0.59 11.75 7.21
CA HIS A 280 0.79 11.88 5.76
C HIS A 280 -0.24 11.02 4.99
N PRO A 281 -1.07 11.61 4.10
CA PRO A 281 -2.15 10.89 3.42
C PRO A 281 -1.69 9.67 2.64
N MET A 282 -0.59 9.79 1.89
CA MET A 282 -0.04 8.67 1.12
C MET A 282 0.48 7.54 2.02
N VAL A 283 1.13 7.86 3.15
CA VAL A 283 1.61 6.83 4.08
C VAL A 283 0.45 6.06 4.66
N LYS A 284 -0.63 6.75 5.09
CA LYS A 284 -1.86 6.11 5.58
C LYS A 284 -2.50 5.22 4.53
N PHE A 285 -2.62 5.70 3.29
CA PHE A 285 -3.23 4.96 2.19
C PHE A 285 -2.42 3.72 1.81
N THR A 286 -1.14 3.87 1.52
CA THR A 286 -0.22 2.79 1.12
C THR A 286 -0.14 1.72 2.21
N ARG A 287 0.00 2.13 3.48
CA ARG A 287 -0.01 1.21 4.62
C ARG A 287 -1.30 0.39 4.66
N ARG A 288 -2.46 1.02 4.52
CA ARG A 288 -3.76 0.33 4.52
C ARG A 288 -3.84 -0.67 3.35
N LEU A 289 -3.40 -0.27 2.16
CA LEU A 289 -3.38 -1.11 0.98
C LEU A 289 -2.54 -2.37 1.22
N ILE A 290 -1.30 -2.21 1.67
CA ILE A 290 -0.37 -3.32 1.94
C ILE A 290 -0.93 -4.28 2.99
N HIS A 291 -1.46 -3.76 4.11
CA HIS A 291 -2.07 -4.63 5.12
C HIS A 291 -3.32 -5.36 4.60
N SER A 292 -4.16 -4.68 3.82
CA SER A 292 -5.40 -5.27 3.30
C SER A 292 -5.19 -6.34 2.24
N SER A 293 -4.06 -6.31 1.52
CA SER A 293 -3.68 -7.37 0.59
C SER A 293 -2.98 -8.53 1.29
N ALA A 294 -2.28 -8.27 2.40
CA ALA A 294 -1.50 -9.28 3.11
C ALA A 294 -2.32 -10.21 4.02
N VAL A 295 -3.52 -9.78 4.41
CA VAL A 295 -4.40 -10.51 5.32
C VAL A 295 -5.79 -10.63 4.70
N PRO A 296 -6.39 -11.84 4.65
CA PRO A 296 -7.73 -12.01 4.11
C PRO A 296 -8.79 -11.14 4.78
N GLY A 297 -9.68 -10.55 3.98
CA GLY A 297 -10.68 -9.59 4.44
C GLY A 297 -11.69 -10.14 5.45
N TRP A 298 -11.85 -11.47 5.56
CA TRP A 298 -12.79 -12.11 6.49
C TRP A 298 -12.44 -11.94 7.97
N HIS A 299 -11.21 -11.51 8.30
CA HIS A 299 -10.83 -11.22 9.69
C HIS A 299 -11.69 -10.11 10.31
N LEU A 300 -12.08 -9.10 9.54
CA LEU A 300 -12.89 -7.97 10.03
C LEU A 300 -14.31 -8.39 10.45
N PRO A 301 -15.10 -9.09 9.61
CA PRO A 301 -16.41 -9.58 10.05
C PRO A 301 -16.29 -10.60 11.18
N MET A 302 -15.25 -11.47 11.18
CA MET A 302 -15.02 -12.42 12.27
C MET A 302 -14.87 -11.73 13.63
N ILE A 303 -14.09 -10.65 13.73
CA ILE A 303 -13.93 -9.89 14.99
C ILE A 303 -15.26 -9.29 15.47
N ASN A 304 -16.16 -8.97 14.54
CA ASN A 304 -17.48 -8.40 14.82
C ASN A 304 -18.58 -9.46 15.03
N ASP A 305 -18.24 -10.75 15.02
CA ASP A 305 -19.19 -11.83 15.28
C ASP A 305 -19.40 -12.00 16.80
N PHE A 306 -20.44 -11.36 17.32
CA PHE A 306 -20.77 -11.37 18.75
C PHE A 306 -21.16 -12.76 19.28
N GLU A 307 -21.84 -13.58 18.48
CA GLU A 307 -22.30 -14.91 18.92
C GLU A 307 -21.09 -15.84 19.11
N ARG A 308 -20.17 -15.82 18.14
CA ARG A 308 -18.89 -16.52 18.23
C ARG A 308 -18.07 -16.05 19.42
N ASN A 309 -17.89 -14.74 19.56
CA ASN A 309 -17.08 -14.15 20.62
C ASN A 309 -17.64 -14.47 22.01
N GLU A 310 -18.97 -14.47 22.17
CA GLU A 310 -19.60 -14.83 23.45
C GLU A 310 -19.44 -16.31 23.77
N ALA A 311 -19.49 -17.20 22.76
CA ALA A 311 -19.26 -18.62 22.96
C ALA A 311 -17.83 -18.93 23.44
N TYR A 312 -16.81 -18.32 22.83
CA TYR A 312 -15.42 -18.42 23.31
C TYR A 312 -15.25 -17.85 24.70
N LYS A 313 -15.76 -16.63 24.95
CA LYS A 313 -15.68 -15.99 26.26
C LYS A 313 -16.27 -16.86 27.36
N ARG A 314 -17.50 -17.36 27.20
CA ARG A 314 -18.17 -18.17 28.22
C ARG A 314 -17.44 -19.48 28.51
N SER A 315 -16.95 -20.17 27.48
CA SER A 315 -16.19 -21.40 27.67
C SER A 315 -14.84 -21.13 28.36
N LEU A 316 -14.15 -20.06 27.98
CA LEU A 316 -12.91 -19.63 28.64
C LEU A 316 -13.12 -19.27 30.12
N GLU A 317 -14.16 -18.51 30.46
CA GLU A 317 -14.50 -18.17 31.85
C GLU A 317 -14.76 -19.41 32.73
N ARG A 318 -15.13 -20.55 32.12
CA ARG A 318 -15.38 -21.81 32.82
C ARG A 318 -14.14 -22.71 32.90
N ALA A 319 -13.33 -22.72 31.84
CA ALA A 319 -12.16 -23.60 31.74
C ALA A 319 -10.91 -23.02 32.41
N VAL A 320 -10.72 -21.70 32.37
CA VAL A 320 -9.52 -21.03 32.84
C VAL A 320 -9.52 -20.89 34.37
N LYS A 321 -8.38 -21.23 34.98
CA LYS A 321 -8.09 -21.03 36.40
C LYS A 321 -6.93 -20.05 36.57
N PRO A 322 -6.75 -19.43 37.75
CA PRO A 322 -5.66 -18.46 38.00
C PRO A 322 -4.25 -18.97 37.67
N GLU A 323 -4.01 -20.26 37.80
CA GLU A 323 -2.74 -20.93 37.51
C GLU A 323 -2.56 -21.34 36.04
N SER A 324 -3.65 -21.35 35.26
CA SER A 324 -3.69 -21.92 33.92
C SER A 324 -2.70 -21.27 32.97
N LEU A 325 -1.96 -22.11 32.25
CA LEU A 325 -1.35 -21.78 30.98
C LEU A 325 -2.33 -22.12 29.86
N VAL A 326 -2.66 -21.11 29.04
CA VAL A 326 -3.54 -21.27 27.88
C VAL A 326 -2.71 -21.26 26.60
N LEU A 327 -2.92 -22.26 25.74
CA LEU A 327 -2.42 -22.26 24.36
C LEU A 327 -3.56 -21.93 23.40
N GLU A 328 -3.37 -20.94 22.56
CA GLU A 328 -4.24 -20.63 21.43
C GLU A 328 -3.53 -20.93 20.11
N ILE A 329 -4.21 -21.62 19.19
CA ILE A 329 -3.75 -21.78 17.81
C ILE A 329 -4.74 -21.07 16.89
N GLY A 330 -4.21 -20.13 16.09
CA GLY A 330 -4.99 -19.27 15.19
C GLY A 330 -5.19 -17.86 15.76
N THR A 331 -4.09 -17.17 16.13
CA THR A 331 -4.13 -15.88 16.83
C THR A 331 -5.07 -14.87 16.18
N GLY A 332 -5.05 -14.73 14.86
CA GLY A 332 -5.86 -13.74 14.16
C GLY A 332 -5.62 -12.32 14.71
N SER A 333 -6.63 -11.78 15.39
CA SER A 333 -6.56 -10.46 16.04
C SER A 333 -5.98 -10.47 17.47
N GLY A 334 -5.80 -11.65 18.07
CA GLY A 334 -5.45 -11.84 19.48
C GLY A 334 -6.63 -11.68 20.44
N ILE A 335 -7.87 -11.57 19.94
CA ILE A 335 -9.06 -11.32 20.77
C ILE A 335 -9.34 -12.48 21.75
N VAL A 336 -9.23 -13.73 21.30
CA VAL A 336 -9.52 -14.91 22.14
C VAL A 336 -8.41 -15.12 23.18
N ALA A 337 -7.14 -14.89 22.83
CA ALA A 337 -6.04 -14.82 23.81
C ALA A 337 -6.28 -13.76 24.88
N MET A 338 -6.76 -12.57 24.50
CA MET A 338 -7.12 -11.52 25.46
C MET A 338 -8.32 -11.92 26.32
N MET A 339 -9.31 -12.63 25.78
CA MET A 339 -10.41 -13.20 26.57
C MET A 339 -9.90 -14.21 27.60
N ALA A 340 -8.95 -15.07 27.23
CA ALA A 340 -8.35 -16.05 28.14
C ALA A 340 -7.56 -15.38 29.26
N ALA A 341 -6.74 -14.36 28.94
CA ALA A 341 -6.03 -13.57 29.94
C ALA A 341 -6.98 -12.80 30.86
N ARG A 342 -8.10 -12.29 30.33
CA ARG A 342 -9.15 -11.62 31.11
C ARG A 342 -9.91 -12.59 32.03
N ALA A 343 -10.12 -13.84 31.59
CA ALA A 343 -10.73 -14.90 32.38
C ALA A 343 -9.84 -15.35 33.57
N GLY A 344 -8.58 -14.92 33.62
CA GLY A 344 -7.70 -15.12 34.76
C GLY A 344 -6.48 -15.98 34.49
N ALA A 345 -6.21 -16.35 33.24
CA ALA A 345 -5.04 -17.17 32.91
C ALA A 345 -3.75 -16.50 33.41
N ARG A 346 -2.88 -17.29 34.04
CA ARG A 346 -1.54 -16.84 34.46
C ARG A 346 -0.73 -16.38 33.26
N LYS A 347 -0.80 -17.16 32.18
CA LYS A 347 -0.07 -16.92 30.93
C LYS A 347 -0.89 -17.46 29.77
N VAL A 348 -0.83 -16.76 28.64
CA VAL A 348 -1.36 -17.19 27.36
C VAL A 348 -0.23 -17.22 26.34
N VAL A 349 -0.11 -18.29 25.59
CA VAL A 349 0.76 -18.39 24.42
C VAL A 349 -0.14 -18.57 23.21
N THR A 350 0.05 -17.75 22.19
CA THR A 350 -0.69 -17.83 20.93
C THR A 350 0.29 -17.82 19.76
N CYS A 351 -0.03 -18.52 18.68
CA CYS A 351 0.84 -18.59 17.51
C CYS A 351 0.15 -18.22 16.19
N GLU A 352 0.87 -17.47 15.36
CA GLU A 352 0.46 -17.01 14.05
C GLU A 352 1.61 -17.18 13.05
N VAL A 353 1.32 -17.79 11.91
CA VAL A 353 2.33 -18.05 10.88
C VAL A 353 2.57 -16.83 10.00
N ASN A 354 1.55 -16.00 9.80
CA ASN A 354 1.66 -14.78 9.02
C ASN A 354 2.37 -13.70 9.85
N PRO A 355 3.60 -13.28 9.49
CA PRO A 355 4.39 -12.37 10.31
C PRO A 355 3.74 -10.99 10.46
N ILE A 356 2.96 -10.56 9.46
CA ILE A 356 2.26 -9.28 9.44
C ILE A 356 1.12 -9.32 10.46
N LEU A 357 0.32 -10.39 10.41
CA LEU A 357 -0.78 -10.58 11.35
C LEU A 357 -0.26 -10.77 12.78
N ALA A 358 0.83 -11.52 12.97
CA ALA A 358 1.48 -11.69 14.27
C ALA A 358 1.95 -10.34 14.87
N ARG A 359 2.52 -9.46 14.04
CA ARG A 359 2.92 -8.10 14.45
C ARG A 359 1.72 -7.27 14.90
N VAL A 360 0.66 -7.25 14.09
CA VAL A 360 -0.58 -6.51 14.40
C VAL A 360 -1.28 -7.07 15.65
N ALA A 361 -1.32 -8.38 15.82
CA ALA A 361 -1.86 -9.02 17.02
C ALA A 361 -1.06 -8.64 18.28
N LYS A 362 0.28 -8.65 18.20
CA LYS A 362 1.14 -8.23 19.31
C LYS A 362 0.93 -6.76 19.69
N GLU A 363 0.82 -5.86 18.71
CA GLU A 363 0.45 -4.47 18.95
C GLU A 363 -0.93 -4.33 19.60
N THR A 364 -1.90 -5.10 19.13
CA THR A 364 -3.28 -5.09 19.65
C THR A 364 -3.31 -5.54 21.10
N VAL A 365 -2.64 -6.64 21.43
CA VAL A 365 -2.45 -7.16 22.79
C VAL A 365 -1.80 -6.09 23.69
N ALA A 366 -0.76 -5.42 23.21
CA ALA A 366 -0.06 -4.39 23.97
C ALA A 366 -0.94 -3.15 24.23
N ARG A 367 -1.66 -2.68 23.21
CA ARG A 367 -2.59 -1.54 23.34
C ARG A 367 -3.71 -1.79 24.36
N ASN A 368 -4.08 -3.05 24.57
CA ASN A 368 -5.10 -3.44 25.54
C ASN A 368 -4.53 -3.84 26.92
N GLY A 369 -3.23 -3.64 27.16
CA GLY A 369 -2.61 -3.86 28.47
C GLY A 369 -2.34 -5.32 28.82
N TYR A 370 -2.29 -6.23 27.83
CA TYR A 370 -2.07 -7.66 28.05
C TYR A 370 -0.66 -8.16 27.68
N ALA A 371 0.25 -7.28 27.24
CA ALA A 371 1.60 -7.66 26.79
C ALA A 371 2.42 -8.47 27.80
N ALA A 372 2.22 -8.27 29.11
CA ALA A 372 2.94 -9.03 30.13
C ALA A 372 2.47 -10.50 30.25
N ARG A 373 1.21 -10.78 29.85
CA ARG A 373 0.55 -12.08 30.05
C ARG A 373 0.42 -12.91 28.78
N ILE A 374 0.50 -12.28 27.60
CA ILE A 374 0.26 -12.94 26.32
C ILE A 374 1.53 -12.89 25.47
N ASP A 375 2.04 -14.06 25.09
CA ASP A 375 3.13 -14.19 24.13
C ASP A 375 2.53 -14.54 22.76
N VAL A 376 2.77 -13.66 21.76
CA VAL A 376 2.43 -13.91 20.36
C VAL A 376 3.67 -14.43 19.65
N VAL A 377 3.65 -15.70 19.26
CA VAL A 377 4.77 -16.42 18.65
C VAL A 377 4.58 -16.46 17.12
N PRO A 378 5.46 -15.83 16.31
CA PRO A 378 5.33 -15.78 14.86
C PRO A 378 5.82 -17.08 14.21
N ARG A 379 5.18 -18.21 14.51
CA ARG A 379 5.61 -19.55 14.09
C ARG A 379 4.42 -20.49 13.92
N LEU A 380 4.60 -21.54 13.13
CA LEU A 380 3.65 -22.64 13.03
C LEU A 380 3.54 -23.40 14.36
N SER A 381 2.32 -23.77 14.76
CA SER A 381 2.05 -24.46 16.03
C SER A 381 2.83 -25.78 16.20
N THR A 382 3.08 -26.50 15.10
CA THR A 382 3.84 -27.77 15.12
C THR A 382 5.34 -27.59 15.38
N GLN A 383 5.81 -26.35 15.45
CA GLN A 383 7.21 -26.02 15.75
C GLN A 383 7.37 -25.37 17.13
N LEU A 384 6.30 -25.26 17.90
CA LEU A 384 6.36 -24.78 19.28
C LEU A 384 7.02 -25.83 20.16
N THR A 385 7.91 -25.38 21.04
CA THR A 385 8.64 -26.26 21.98
C THR A 385 8.16 -26.05 23.41
N VAL A 386 8.27 -27.10 24.23
CA VAL A 386 7.91 -27.10 25.65
C VAL A 386 9.14 -27.31 26.51
N GLY A 387 9.30 -26.49 27.55
CA GLY A 387 10.35 -26.62 28.56
C GLY A 387 11.18 -25.35 28.73
N GLU A 388 12.30 -25.47 29.45
CA GLU A 388 13.21 -24.35 29.69
C GLU A 388 13.76 -23.80 28.37
N GLY A 389 13.59 -22.49 28.14
CA GLY A 389 13.97 -21.83 26.88
C GLY A 389 13.05 -22.13 25.68
N GLY A 390 11.98 -22.91 25.87
CA GLY A 390 10.97 -23.18 24.86
C GLY A 390 9.91 -22.07 24.76
N ASP A 391 9.08 -22.16 23.72
CA ASP A 391 7.97 -21.21 23.51
C ASP A 391 6.89 -21.35 24.60
N LEU A 392 6.68 -22.56 25.11
CA LEU A 392 5.85 -22.84 26.27
C LEU A 392 6.72 -23.29 27.45
N PRO A 393 6.56 -22.72 28.65
CA PRO A 393 7.34 -23.13 29.83
C PRO A 393 6.98 -24.55 30.30
N GLU A 394 5.74 -24.97 30.07
CA GLU A 394 5.18 -26.28 30.36
C GLU A 394 4.04 -26.56 29.38
N LYS A 395 3.51 -27.79 29.35
CA LYS A 395 2.32 -28.08 28.54
C LYS A 395 1.12 -27.27 29.06
N ALA A 396 0.27 -26.78 28.15
CA ALA A 396 -0.90 -25.96 28.49
C ALA A 396 -1.99 -26.76 29.23
N ASP A 397 -2.70 -26.08 30.12
CA ASP A 397 -3.87 -26.61 30.86
C ASP A 397 -5.15 -26.47 30.03
N VAL A 398 -5.23 -25.44 29.19
CA VAL A 398 -6.35 -25.15 28.30
C VAL A 398 -5.82 -24.93 26.90
N PHE A 399 -6.43 -25.58 25.93
CA PHE A 399 -6.13 -25.42 24.51
C PHE A 399 -7.35 -24.87 23.78
N VAL A 400 -7.13 -23.78 23.04
CA VAL A 400 -8.13 -23.11 22.22
C VAL A 400 -7.70 -23.16 20.76
N SER A 401 -8.61 -23.57 19.88
CA SER A 401 -8.39 -23.59 18.44
C SER A 401 -9.37 -22.70 17.71
N GLU A 402 -8.86 -21.72 16.97
CA GLU A 402 -9.65 -20.89 16.05
C GLU A 402 -9.52 -21.36 14.58
N LEU A 403 -8.96 -22.55 14.34
CA LEU A 403 -8.80 -23.16 13.00
C LEU A 403 -10.11 -23.72 12.43
N ILE A 404 -11.14 -22.88 12.32
CA ILE A 404 -12.48 -23.23 11.84
C ILE A 404 -12.83 -22.34 10.64
N ASN A 405 -13.39 -22.92 9.58
CA ASN A 405 -13.94 -22.18 8.45
C ASN A 405 -15.44 -22.47 8.28
N ILE A 406 -16.06 -21.87 7.25
CA ILE A 406 -17.49 -22.04 6.95
C ILE A 406 -17.88 -23.50 6.69
N GLY A 407 -16.94 -24.31 6.20
CA GLY A 407 -17.12 -25.74 5.97
C GLY A 407 -16.66 -26.61 7.14
N MET A 408 -16.63 -26.05 8.35
CA MET A 408 -16.17 -26.67 9.60
C MET A 408 -14.65 -26.90 9.66
N LEU A 409 -14.06 -27.62 8.70
CA LEU A 409 -12.63 -27.97 8.74
C LEU A 409 -11.76 -26.96 8.00
N ALA A 410 -10.86 -26.29 8.72
CA ALA A 410 -9.73 -25.62 8.09
C ALA A 410 -8.67 -26.65 7.62
N PRO A 411 -7.83 -26.32 6.62
CA PRO A 411 -6.80 -27.22 6.15
C PRO A 411 -5.88 -27.71 7.27
N ARG A 412 -5.73 -29.04 7.34
CA ARG A 412 -4.94 -29.81 8.31
C ARG A 412 -5.34 -29.61 9.77
N MET A 413 -6.56 -29.11 10.04
CA MET A 413 -7.06 -28.86 11.39
C MET A 413 -6.90 -30.10 12.28
N LEU A 414 -7.34 -31.29 11.83
CA LEU A 414 -7.28 -32.51 12.64
C LEU A 414 -5.85 -32.89 13.03
N SER A 415 -4.90 -32.85 12.09
CA SER A 415 -3.49 -33.12 12.36
C SER A 415 -2.90 -32.12 13.36
N VAL A 416 -3.27 -30.83 13.25
CA VAL A 416 -2.80 -29.78 14.17
C VAL A 416 -3.35 -29.98 15.58
N LEU A 417 -4.64 -30.31 15.71
CA LEU A 417 -5.26 -30.61 17.01
C LEU A 417 -4.62 -31.84 17.67
N GLN A 418 -4.36 -32.89 16.88
CA GLN A 418 -3.68 -34.09 17.37
C GLN A 418 -2.24 -33.79 17.82
N HIS A 419 -1.48 -33.00 17.06
CA HIS A 419 -0.15 -32.56 17.45
C HIS A 419 -0.20 -31.77 18.78
N ALA A 420 -1.08 -30.77 18.88
CA ALA A 420 -1.21 -29.95 20.07
C ALA A 420 -1.52 -30.81 21.30
N ARG A 421 -2.50 -31.70 21.22
CA ARG A 421 -2.85 -32.62 22.32
C ARG A 421 -1.71 -33.53 22.74
N THR A 422 -0.91 -34.00 21.79
CA THR A 422 0.19 -34.93 22.07
C THR A 422 1.38 -34.21 22.69
N HIS A 423 1.75 -33.04 22.15
CA HIS A 423 3.03 -32.40 22.45
C HIS A 423 2.92 -31.13 23.29
N LEU A 424 1.81 -30.41 23.22
CA LEU A 424 1.69 -29.05 23.78
C LEU A 424 0.69 -28.94 24.94
N VAL A 425 -0.23 -29.90 25.10
CA VAL A 425 -1.33 -29.84 26.09
C VAL A 425 -1.16 -30.95 27.13
N LYS A 426 -1.45 -30.65 28.40
CA LYS A 426 -1.41 -31.62 29.49
C LYS A 426 -2.47 -32.72 29.29
N PRO A 427 -2.21 -33.96 29.75
CA PRO A 427 -3.25 -34.98 29.83
C PRO A 427 -4.46 -34.46 30.62
N GLY A 428 -5.65 -34.56 30.05
CA GLY A 428 -6.89 -34.05 30.67
C GLY A 428 -7.06 -32.53 30.61
N GLY A 429 -6.19 -31.81 29.89
CA GLY A 429 -6.37 -30.38 29.62
C GLY A 429 -7.68 -30.10 28.86
N ALA A 430 -8.27 -28.94 29.13
CA ALA A 430 -9.50 -28.53 28.46
C ALA A 430 -9.23 -28.22 26.98
N ILE A 431 -10.14 -28.59 26.09
CA ILE A 431 -10.03 -28.38 24.64
C ILE A 431 -11.27 -27.61 24.18
N ILE A 432 -11.06 -26.47 23.53
CA ILE A 432 -12.12 -25.54 23.11
C ILE A 432 -11.92 -25.22 21.62
N PRO A 433 -12.88 -25.51 20.73
CA PRO A 433 -14.05 -26.38 20.95
C PRO A 433 -13.65 -27.85 21.16
N ARG A 434 -14.48 -28.61 21.86
CA ARG A 434 -14.22 -30.03 22.17
C ARG A 434 -14.74 -30.99 21.10
N ALA A 435 -15.79 -30.60 20.39
CA ALA A 435 -16.44 -31.41 19.37
C ALA A 435 -17.20 -30.53 18.37
N SER A 436 -17.63 -31.15 17.27
CA SER A 436 -18.54 -30.53 16.30
C SER A 436 -19.50 -31.56 15.72
N THR A 437 -20.72 -31.12 15.42
CA THR A 437 -21.68 -31.87 14.60
C THR A 437 -22.02 -31.05 13.36
N VAL A 438 -21.85 -31.66 12.19
CA VAL A 438 -22.19 -31.07 10.90
C VAL A 438 -23.59 -31.51 10.51
N TYR A 439 -24.46 -30.53 10.24
CA TYR A 439 -25.80 -30.72 9.73
C TYR A 439 -25.85 -30.36 8.25
N ALA A 440 -26.71 -31.04 7.51
CA ALA A 440 -26.89 -30.81 6.09
C ALA A 440 -28.36 -30.91 5.68
N MET A 441 -28.68 -30.34 4.52
CA MET A 441 -30.01 -30.28 3.95
C MET A 441 -29.93 -30.27 2.42
N LEU A 442 -30.79 -31.05 1.77
CA LEU A 442 -30.95 -30.99 0.32
C LEU A 442 -31.78 -29.75 -0.03
N VAL A 443 -31.29 -28.96 -0.98
CA VAL A 443 -31.91 -27.67 -1.33
C VAL A 443 -32.13 -27.51 -2.83
N GLU A 444 -33.25 -26.90 -3.17
CA GLU A 444 -33.48 -26.28 -4.47
C GLU A 444 -33.19 -24.78 -4.37
N THR A 445 -32.30 -24.26 -5.23
CA THR A 445 -31.97 -22.83 -5.28
C THR A 445 -31.61 -22.43 -6.72
N PRO A 446 -32.61 -22.15 -7.57
CA PRO A 446 -32.38 -21.95 -9.00
C PRO A 446 -31.59 -20.67 -9.32
N GLU A 447 -31.58 -19.67 -8.44
CA GLU A 447 -30.81 -18.45 -8.64
C GLU A 447 -29.32 -18.67 -8.39
N LEU A 448 -28.98 -19.31 -7.26
CA LEU A 448 -27.58 -19.64 -6.94
C LEU A 448 -27.02 -20.75 -7.84
N ALA A 449 -27.85 -21.66 -8.35
CA ALA A 449 -27.39 -22.68 -9.29
C ALA A 449 -26.92 -22.09 -10.64
N ARG A 450 -27.41 -20.92 -11.05
CA ARG A 450 -27.02 -20.28 -12.33
C ARG A 450 -25.58 -19.77 -12.34
N ILE A 451 -25.00 -19.53 -11.17
CA ILE A 451 -23.60 -19.12 -11.04
C ILE A 451 -22.65 -20.31 -10.91
N ASN A 452 -23.16 -21.55 -10.94
CA ASN A 452 -22.38 -22.75 -10.61
C ASN A 452 -23.01 -24.05 -11.18
N PRO A 453 -22.66 -24.52 -12.41
CA PRO A 453 -21.71 -23.97 -13.38
C PRO A 453 -22.32 -22.93 -14.34
N VAL A 454 -21.46 -22.08 -14.92
CA VAL A 454 -21.85 -21.16 -16.00
C VAL A 454 -21.73 -21.90 -17.34
N GLU A 455 -22.86 -22.22 -17.95
CA GLU A 455 -22.90 -22.89 -19.25
C GLU A 455 -23.23 -21.90 -20.38
N THR A 456 -24.50 -21.56 -20.58
CA THR A 456 -24.91 -20.63 -21.66
C THR A 456 -25.34 -19.28 -21.10
N ILE A 457 -24.76 -18.19 -21.59
CA ILE A 457 -25.16 -16.81 -21.25
C ILE A 457 -25.45 -16.04 -22.54
N ASP A 458 -26.65 -15.45 -22.65
CA ASP A 458 -27.09 -14.69 -23.83
C ASP A 458 -26.93 -15.46 -25.16
N GLY A 459 -27.13 -16.78 -25.13
CA GLY A 459 -26.98 -17.65 -26.29
C GLY A 459 -25.54 -18.05 -26.65
N PHE A 460 -24.54 -17.59 -25.88
CA PHE A 460 -23.14 -17.98 -26.02
C PHE A 460 -22.77 -19.12 -25.08
N ASP A 461 -22.06 -20.11 -25.58
CA ASP A 461 -21.44 -21.15 -24.76
C ASP A 461 -20.23 -20.58 -24.01
N MET A 462 -20.37 -20.49 -22.70
CA MET A 462 -19.40 -20.01 -21.72
C MET A 462 -18.85 -21.16 -20.86
N GLY A 463 -19.12 -22.43 -21.20
CA GLY A 463 -18.71 -23.59 -20.39
C GLY A 463 -17.20 -23.68 -20.17
N SER A 464 -16.39 -23.14 -21.09
CA SER A 464 -14.93 -23.03 -20.92
C SER A 464 -14.49 -22.17 -19.72
N PHE A 465 -15.36 -21.31 -19.19
CA PHE A 465 -15.08 -20.53 -17.98
C PHE A 465 -15.29 -21.33 -16.67
N ASP A 466 -15.89 -22.53 -16.71
CA ASP A 466 -16.06 -23.35 -15.51
C ASP A 466 -14.72 -23.78 -14.88
N VAL A 467 -13.60 -23.68 -15.62
CA VAL A 467 -12.25 -23.96 -15.09
C VAL A 467 -11.87 -23.05 -13.91
N PHE A 468 -12.49 -21.88 -13.79
CA PHE A 468 -12.25 -20.93 -12.70
C PHE A 468 -13.14 -21.17 -11.48
N ARG A 469 -14.05 -22.15 -11.55
CA ARG A 469 -14.90 -22.53 -10.44
C ARG A 469 -14.03 -23.01 -9.28
N SER A 470 -14.25 -22.45 -8.11
CA SER A 470 -13.58 -22.91 -6.90
C SER A 470 -14.03 -24.34 -6.60
N PRO A 471 -13.10 -25.30 -6.42
CA PRO A 471 -13.46 -26.65 -6.03
C PRO A 471 -14.08 -26.66 -4.63
N GLY A 472 -14.98 -27.62 -4.36
CA GLY A 472 -15.57 -27.82 -3.04
C GLY A 472 -16.92 -27.12 -2.86
N TYR A 473 -17.00 -26.23 -1.87
CA TYR A 473 -18.23 -25.56 -1.44
C TYR A 473 -18.14 -24.04 -1.57
N GLN A 474 -19.30 -23.37 -1.55
CA GLN A 474 -19.42 -21.91 -1.52
C GLN A 474 -20.16 -21.46 -0.27
N GLN A 475 -19.91 -20.21 0.17
CA GLN A 475 -20.69 -19.60 1.23
C GLN A 475 -22.08 -19.22 0.72
N ILE A 476 -23.11 -19.56 1.50
CA ILE A 476 -24.50 -19.12 1.29
C ILE A 476 -25.06 -18.54 2.59
N ASP A 477 -26.12 -17.75 2.50
CA ASP A 477 -26.88 -17.24 3.64
C ASP A 477 -28.33 -17.75 3.56
N LEU A 478 -28.63 -18.84 4.27
CA LEU A 478 -30.00 -19.39 4.31
C LEU A 478 -31.03 -18.43 4.93
N GLY A 479 -30.59 -17.33 5.54
CA GLY A 479 -31.47 -16.25 5.99
C GLY A 479 -31.87 -15.27 4.89
N ALA A 480 -31.08 -15.17 3.82
CA ALA A 480 -31.24 -14.16 2.76
C ALA A 480 -31.44 -14.75 1.36
N ASP A 481 -30.82 -15.89 1.06
CA ASP A 481 -30.86 -16.53 -0.25
C ASP A 481 -32.17 -17.30 -0.47
N ALA A 482 -32.76 -17.14 -1.65
CA ALA A 482 -33.96 -17.88 -2.04
C ALA A 482 -33.66 -19.37 -2.20
N HIS A 483 -34.35 -20.21 -1.44
CA HIS A 483 -34.20 -21.66 -1.49
C HIS A 483 -35.46 -22.40 -1.01
N THR A 484 -35.62 -23.64 -1.47
CA THR A 484 -36.66 -24.58 -1.01
C THR A 484 -35.99 -25.80 -0.38
N PRO A 485 -36.25 -26.10 0.90
CA PRO A 485 -35.82 -27.35 1.54
C PRO A 485 -36.48 -28.57 0.89
N LEU A 486 -35.68 -29.50 0.38
CA LEU A 486 -36.14 -30.78 -0.19
C LEU A 486 -36.07 -31.93 0.81
N SER A 487 -35.25 -31.78 1.87
CA SER A 487 -35.19 -32.70 3.00
C SER A 487 -35.36 -31.96 4.33
N LYS A 488 -35.63 -32.70 5.41
CA LYS A 488 -35.35 -32.18 6.75
C LYS A 488 -33.82 -32.07 6.92
N PRO A 489 -33.33 -31.18 7.80
CA PRO A 489 -31.94 -31.21 8.22
C PRO A 489 -31.57 -32.59 8.78
N PHE A 490 -30.38 -33.07 8.45
CA PHE A 490 -29.84 -34.36 8.88
C PHE A 490 -28.40 -34.21 9.36
N THR A 491 -27.98 -35.08 10.28
CA THR A 491 -26.58 -35.11 10.75
C THR A 491 -25.70 -35.78 9.70
N ALA A 492 -24.73 -35.04 9.18
CA ALA A 492 -23.79 -35.48 8.17
C ALA A 492 -22.55 -36.16 8.78
N LEU A 493 -21.85 -35.45 9.66
CA LEU A 493 -20.57 -35.86 10.23
C LEU A 493 -20.46 -35.40 11.68
N ASP A 494 -19.71 -36.15 12.49
CA ASP A 494 -19.45 -35.84 13.90
C ASP A 494 -17.95 -35.88 14.15
N PHE A 495 -17.43 -34.87 14.84
CA PHE A 495 -16.02 -34.72 15.17
C PHE A 495 -15.86 -34.63 16.68
N ASP A 496 -14.93 -35.41 17.21
CA ASP A 496 -14.51 -35.36 18.62
C ASP A 496 -13.05 -34.93 18.66
N PHE A 497 -12.81 -33.66 19.00
CA PHE A 497 -11.48 -33.07 19.04
C PHE A 497 -10.69 -33.48 20.29
N THR A 498 -11.31 -34.17 21.25
CA THR A 498 -10.65 -34.67 22.46
C THR A 498 -9.86 -35.96 22.25
N ARG A 499 -10.07 -36.64 21.11
CA ARG A 499 -9.41 -37.89 20.72
C ARG A 499 -8.78 -37.79 19.33
N ASN A 500 -7.86 -38.71 19.03
CA ASN A 500 -7.28 -38.78 17.68
C ASN A 500 -8.35 -39.32 16.72
N MET A 501 -8.63 -38.54 15.68
CA MET A 501 -9.56 -38.89 14.63
C MET A 501 -8.76 -39.26 13.38
N PRO A 502 -9.30 -40.15 12.51
CA PRO A 502 -8.76 -40.33 11.17
C PRO A 502 -8.67 -38.99 10.42
N GLU A 503 -7.68 -38.87 9.55
CA GLU A 503 -7.50 -37.69 8.69
C GLU A 503 -8.47 -37.64 7.50
N GLU A 504 -9.16 -38.76 7.25
CA GLU A 504 -10.20 -38.89 6.23
C GLU A 504 -11.32 -39.80 6.73
N GLY A 505 -12.53 -39.60 6.22
CA GLY A 505 -13.64 -40.48 6.51
C GLY A 505 -14.86 -40.20 5.66
N GLU A 506 -15.78 -41.17 5.65
CA GLU A 506 -17.03 -41.05 4.93
C GLU A 506 -18.21 -41.64 5.70
N ARG A 507 -19.40 -41.12 5.39
CA ARG A 507 -20.67 -41.63 5.88
C ARG A 507 -21.70 -41.57 4.76
N VAL A 508 -22.33 -42.71 4.50
CA VAL A 508 -23.49 -42.80 3.60
C VAL A 508 -24.77 -42.61 4.41
N ILE A 509 -25.66 -41.77 3.92
CA ILE A 509 -26.87 -41.34 4.62
C ILE A 509 -28.06 -41.47 3.68
N ASP A 510 -29.05 -42.25 4.07
CA ASP A 510 -30.33 -42.38 3.37
C ASP A 510 -31.28 -41.23 3.75
N ILE A 511 -31.57 -40.36 2.77
CA ILE A 511 -32.45 -39.20 2.94
C ILE A 511 -33.81 -39.48 2.29
N THR A 512 -34.89 -39.21 3.02
CA THR A 512 -36.24 -39.18 2.48
C THR A 512 -36.62 -37.76 2.07
N ILE A 513 -37.05 -37.61 0.82
CA ILE A 513 -37.44 -36.32 0.26
C ILE A 513 -38.81 -35.92 0.80
N VAL A 514 -38.91 -34.69 1.32
CA VAL A 514 -40.13 -34.16 1.94
C VAL A 514 -40.89 -33.22 1.01
N THR A 515 -40.19 -32.59 0.07
CA THR A 515 -40.74 -31.61 -0.89
C THR A 515 -40.26 -32.01 -2.27
N ALA A 516 -41.17 -32.11 -3.24
CA ALA A 516 -40.79 -32.33 -4.63
C ALA A 516 -40.13 -31.06 -5.19
N GLY A 517 -39.09 -31.22 -6.00
CA GLY A 517 -38.32 -30.11 -6.57
C GLY A 517 -37.02 -30.56 -7.22
N THR A 518 -36.24 -29.61 -7.71
CA THR A 518 -34.93 -29.88 -8.32
C THR A 518 -33.81 -29.68 -7.31
N CYS A 519 -33.17 -30.78 -6.90
CA CYS A 519 -32.02 -30.73 -6.00
C CYS A 519 -30.82 -30.16 -6.73
N HIS A 520 -30.39 -28.97 -6.30
CA HIS A 520 -29.23 -28.29 -6.85
C HIS A 520 -27.97 -28.55 -6.03
N GLY A 521 -28.11 -28.94 -4.76
CA GLY A 521 -26.96 -29.15 -3.89
C GLY A 521 -27.33 -29.51 -2.45
N VAL A 522 -26.28 -29.62 -1.64
CA VAL A 522 -26.35 -29.88 -0.21
C VAL A 522 -25.86 -28.63 0.52
N ALA A 523 -26.79 -27.94 1.19
CA ALA A 523 -26.47 -26.88 2.13
C ALA A 523 -26.07 -27.51 3.47
N PHE A 524 -25.04 -27.00 4.13
CA PHE A 524 -24.56 -27.55 5.40
C PHE A 524 -23.98 -26.47 6.32
N TRP A 525 -24.00 -26.78 7.61
CA TRP A 525 -23.60 -25.93 8.73
C TRP A 525 -23.20 -26.79 9.92
N PHE A 526 -22.79 -26.20 11.03
CA PHE A 526 -22.31 -26.96 12.17
C PHE A 526 -22.65 -26.33 13.52
N ASP A 527 -22.76 -27.19 14.52
CA ASP A 527 -22.71 -26.82 15.93
C ASP A 527 -21.30 -27.10 16.46
N LEU A 528 -20.67 -26.09 17.07
CA LEU A 528 -19.43 -26.24 17.82
C LEU A 528 -19.73 -26.37 19.31
N PHE A 529 -19.41 -27.53 19.86
CA PHE A 529 -19.49 -27.77 21.30
C PHE A 529 -18.24 -27.18 21.95
N MET A 530 -18.38 -26.00 22.55
CA MET A 530 -17.28 -25.27 23.17
C MET A 530 -16.86 -25.89 24.50
N ASP A 531 -17.86 -26.37 25.25
CA ASP A 531 -17.73 -27.19 26.45
C ASP A 531 -19.04 -28.01 26.62
N ASP A 532 -19.32 -28.51 27.83
CA ASP A 532 -20.54 -29.30 28.11
C ASP A 532 -21.84 -28.46 28.18
N GLU A 533 -21.74 -27.13 28.25
CA GLU A 533 -22.89 -26.21 28.38
C GLU A 533 -23.01 -25.19 27.23
N VAL A 534 -21.90 -24.86 26.58
CA VAL A 534 -21.80 -23.79 25.58
C VAL A 534 -21.68 -24.40 24.19
N VAL A 535 -22.64 -24.07 23.34
CA VAL A 535 -22.66 -24.46 21.92
C VAL A 535 -22.77 -23.22 21.07
N TYR A 536 -21.83 -23.04 20.15
CA TYR A 536 -21.95 -22.07 19.06
C TYR A 536 -22.63 -22.74 17.87
N ARG A 537 -23.55 -22.03 17.19
CA ARG A 537 -24.32 -22.57 16.06
C ARG A 537 -24.10 -21.71 14.82
N SER A 538 -23.54 -22.31 13.77
CA SER A 538 -23.32 -21.59 12.52
C SER A 538 -24.60 -21.44 11.67
N GLU A 539 -25.70 -22.10 12.03
CA GLU A 539 -27.02 -21.92 11.40
C GLU A 539 -27.59 -20.49 11.56
N SER A 540 -27.03 -19.71 12.49
CA SER A 540 -27.54 -18.38 12.83
C SER A 540 -27.83 -17.52 11.60
N ARG A 541 -29.02 -16.92 11.58
CA ARG A 541 -29.47 -15.96 10.57
C ARG A 541 -29.07 -14.53 10.89
N ALA A 542 -28.31 -14.31 11.96
CA ALA A 542 -27.80 -12.99 12.29
C ALA A 542 -26.91 -12.48 11.15
N ARG A 543 -27.11 -11.22 10.75
CA ARG A 543 -26.31 -10.61 9.67
C ARG A 543 -24.83 -10.54 10.01
N THR A 544 -24.50 -10.41 11.29
CA THR A 544 -23.14 -10.34 11.83
C THR A 544 -22.48 -11.71 12.02
N ASN A 545 -23.23 -12.82 11.86
CA ASN A 545 -22.63 -14.15 11.86
C ASN A 545 -21.74 -14.29 10.63
N HIS A 546 -20.44 -14.48 10.83
CA HIS A 546 -19.48 -14.44 9.73
C HIS A 546 -19.30 -15.79 9.03
N TRP A 547 -19.53 -16.91 9.74
CA TRP A 547 -19.35 -18.24 9.15
C TRP A 547 -20.53 -18.66 8.26
N LYS A 548 -21.74 -18.14 8.50
CA LYS A 548 -22.92 -18.42 7.69
C LYS A 548 -23.07 -19.94 7.45
N GLN A 549 -23.48 -20.34 6.25
CA GLN A 549 -23.58 -21.74 5.85
C GLN A 549 -22.75 -21.98 4.57
N ALA A 550 -22.44 -23.23 4.32
CA ALA A 550 -21.73 -23.67 3.13
C ALA A 550 -22.68 -24.48 2.23
N MET A 551 -22.41 -24.51 0.93
CA MET A 551 -23.16 -25.32 -0.03
C MET A 551 -22.23 -26.02 -1.00
N THR A 552 -22.38 -27.34 -1.11
CA THR A 552 -21.83 -28.12 -2.21
C THR A 552 -22.89 -28.25 -3.30
N PHE A 553 -22.60 -27.70 -4.47
CA PHE A 553 -23.46 -27.86 -5.65
C PHE A 553 -23.23 -29.23 -6.28
N LEU A 554 -24.31 -29.87 -6.73
CA LEU A 554 -24.19 -31.09 -7.53
C LEU A 554 -23.72 -30.74 -8.94
N GLU A 555 -22.90 -31.59 -9.55
CA GLU A 555 -22.49 -31.42 -10.96
C GLU A 555 -23.69 -31.39 -11.92
N LYS A 556 -24.75 -32.14 -11.59
CA LYS A 556 -26.01 -32.14 -12.33
C LYS A 556 -27.17 -32.08 -11.33
N PRO A 557 -28.12 -31.15 -11.51
CA PRO A 557 -29.31 -31.11 -10.68
C PRO A 557 -30.14 -32.40 -10.83
N ILE A 558 -30.79 -32.82 -9.75
CA ILE A 558 -31.59 -34.05 -9.70
C ILE A 558 -33.04 -33.70 -9.42
N LEU A 559 -33.94 -34.07 -10.32
CA LEU A 559 -35.37 -33.94 -10.10
C LEU A 559 -35.84 -35.00 -9.08
N LEU A 560 -36.50 -34.57 -8.01
CA LEU A 560 -36.95 -35.41 -6.91
C LEU A 560 -38.44 -35.24 -6.64
N SER A 561 -39.11 -36.33 -6.31
CA SER A 561 -40.49 -36.37 -5.84
C SER A 561 -40.54 -36.54 -4.32
N ALA A 562 -41.60 -36.05 -3.69
CA ALA A 562 -41.82 -36.30 -2.26
C ALA A 562 -41.99 -37.81 -2.00
N GLY A 563 -41.27 -38.33 -1.01
CA GLY A 563 -41.20 -39.76 -0.69
C GLY A 563 -40.04 -40.51 -1.34
N ASP A 564 -39.35 -39.90 -2.32
CA ASP A 564 -38.14 -40.48 -2.90
C ASP A 564 -37.07 -40.70 -1.83
N ARG A 565 -36.18 -41.67 -2.08
CA ARG A 565 -34.99 -41.90 -1.26
C ARG A 565 -33.75 -41.58 -2.05
N LEU A 566 -32.89 -40.74 -1.47
CA LEU A 566 -31.59 -40.38 -2.04
C LEU A 566 -30.49 -40.74 -1.04
N ARG A 567 -29.46 -41.46 -1.50
CA ARG A 567 -28.28 -41.74 -0.69
C ARG A 567 -27.23 -40.66 -0.93
N ILE A 568 -26.86 -39.97 0.14
CA ILE A 568 -25.81 -38.94 0.14
C ILE A 568 -24.57 -39.50 0.81
N VAL A 569 -23.41 -39.30 0.20
CA VAL A 569 -22.13 -39.58 0.84
C VAL A 569 -21.54 -38.27 1.34
N ALA A 570 -21.46 -38.12 2.65
CA ALA A 570 -20.70 -37.05 3.29
C ALA A 570 -19.27 -37.54 3.51
N ARG A 571 -18.28 -36.83 2.99
CA ARG A 571 -16.86 -37.15 3.13
C ARG A 571 -16.11 -35.99 3.77
N TYR A 572 -15.03 -36.30 4.45
CA TYR A 572 -14.03 -35.32 4.82
C TYR A 572 -12.64 -35.87 4.55
N ASP A 573 -11.72 -34.96 4.25
CA ASP A 573 -10.29 -35.21 4.21
C ASP A 573 -9.57 -34.16 5.06
N ASN A 574 -8.25 -34.12 4.96
CA ASN A 574 -7.42 -33.15 5.68
C ASN A 574 -7.70 -31.69 5.29
N ASN A 575 -8.40 -31.41 4.20
CA ASN A 575 -8.60 -30.07 3.69
C ASN A 575 -10.03 -29.56 3.84
N GLN A 576 -11.04 -30.42 3.63
CA GLN A 576 -12.42 -29.99 3.55
C GLN A 576 -13.45 -31.12 3.74
N ILE A 577 -14.71 -30.71 3.92
CA ILE A 577 -15.90 -31.56 3.81
C ILE A 577 -16.43 -31.49 2.38
N SER A 578 -16.91 -32.62 1.87
CA SER A 578 -17.59 -32.71 0.56
C SER A 578 -18.81 -33.61 0.62
N PHE A 579 -19.75 -33.37 -0.28
CA PHE A 579 -20.97 -34.15 -0.43
C PHE A 579 -21.08 -34.68 -1.86
N GLY A 580 -21.52 -35.92 -1.99
CA GLY A 580 -21.82 -36.54 -3.28
C GLY A 580 -23.07 -37.41 -3.20
N VAL A 581 -23.58 -37.81 -4.36
CA VAL A 581 -24.70 -38.75 -4.46
C VAL A 581 -24.15 -40.15 -4.67
N ASP A 582 -24.59 -41.11 -3.85
CA ASP A 582 -24.26 -42.53 -4.03
C ASP A 582 -25.16 -43.11 -5.12
N ALA A 583 -24.77 -42.92 -6.38
CA ALA A 583 -25.45 -43.55 -7.50
C ALA A 583 -25.40 -45.07 -7.31
N PRO A 584 -26.51 -45.81 -7.46
CA PRO A 584 -26.41 -47.26 -7.54
C PRO A 584 -25.47 -47.60 -8.70
N THR A 585 -24.45 -48.41 -8.44
CA THR A 585 -23.58 -48.99 -9.46
C THR A 585 -24.45 -49.73 -10.48
N GLY A 586 -24.84 -49.06 -11.57
CA GLY A 586 -25.74 -49.61 -12.58
C GLY A 586 -26.80 -48.65 -13.11
N ALA A 587 -26.41 -47.47 -13.62
CA ALA A 587 -27.19 -46.76 -14.64
C ALA A 587 -26.25 -46.46 -15.79
N LYS A 588 -26.47 -47.14 -16.93
CA LYS A 588 -25.79 -46.91 -18.20
C LYS A 588 -26.34 -45.68 -18.90
#